data_AF-A0A9E5KMM0-F1
#
_entry.id   AF-A0A9E5KMM0-F1
#
_cell.length_a   1.000
_cell.length_b   1.000
_cell.length_c   1.000
_cell.angle_alpha   90.00
_cell.angle_beta   90.00
_cell.angle_gamma   90.00
#
_symmetry.space_group_name_H-M   'P 1'
#
loop_
_entity.id
_entity.type
_entity.pdbx_description
1 polymer ?
#
loop_
_entity_poly.entity_id
_entity_poly.type
_entity_poly.pdbx_seq_one_letter_code
_entity_poly.pdbx_strand_id
1 'polypeptide(L)'
;MNEPTPVKPSGTRIGTVLLRLIVPLWILLGASFKLWERNPQLLPKPVTDVTDFMFVRGLGMNREDYLGPAMRFMIAFEIMAALLMVVGPVQAARSLAISLLTLFCVILGLLIASGAASCGCFGASGPSPAWMLAIDLTLLVGVCVLRPRGRRLPPAELGRKVGSVMFVPVLLGVGIAFGVPNRAAVTLEVVDTATPVVTATTAWPPMPATAKPWYAPEFESWKGQRLDAQELMLLVQRPLPANLNVGRHHIVFMRDDCDHCHELLNSYFSGPLTTPTTTISIPDATGELLENPCSECGKATFPKGINYVLSTPVLLTVEDGVVIGVCTNSEDATLVRAALNAKGKVNP
;
A
#
# COMPACT_ATOMS: atom_id res chain seq x y z
N MET A 1 -56.81 -31.44 -12.60
CA MET A 1 -55.54 -30.94 -12.02
C MET A 1 -54.64 -30.60 -13.20
N ASN A 2 -54.38 -29.31 -13.45
CA ASN A 2 -53.47 -28.92 -14.51
C ASN A 2 -52.04 -29.01 -13.96
N GLU A 3 -51.25 -29.96 -14.45
CA GLU A 3 -49.82 -29.97 -14.17
C GLU A 3 -49.22 -28.65 -14.69
N PRO A 4 -48.55 -27.86 -13.84
CA PRO A 4 -47.88 -26.65 -14.29
C PRO A 4 -46.78 -27.04 -15.27
N THR A 5 -46.90 -26.58 -16.52
CA THR A 5 -45.90 -26.77 -17.56
C THR A 5 -44.54 -26.25 -17.08
N PRO A 6 -43.45 -27.02 -17.26
CA PRO A 6 -42.13 -26.64 -16.77
C PRO A 6 -41.67 -25.35 -17.47
N VAL A 7 -41.58 -24.27 -16.71
CA VAL A 7 -41.13 -22.96 -17.20
C VAL A 7 -39.68 -23.11 -17.68
N LYS A 8 -39.48 -22.93 -18.99
CA LYS A 8 -38.17 -23.01 -19.64
C LYS A 8 -37.20 -22.05 -18.92
N PRO A 9 -36.00 -22.51 -18.51
CA PRO A 9 -35.07 -21.66 -17.78
C PRO A 9 -34.66 -20.46 -18.63
N SER A 10 -35.06 -19.26 -18.20
CA SER A 10 -34.69 -18.00 -18.85
C SER A 10 -33.21 -17.72 -18.59
N GLY A 11 -32.42 -17.47 -19.64
CA GLY A 11 -31.01 -17.07 -19.55
C GLY A 11 -30.12 -17.67 -20.63
N THR A 12 -28.90 -17.15 -20.76
CA THR A 12 -27.91 -17.59 -21.76
C THR A 12 -26.80 -18.42 -21.12
N ARG A 13 -26.23 -19.37 -21.88
CA ARG A 13 -25.02 -20.12 -21.43
C ARG A 13 -23.85 -19.17 -21.23
N ILE A 14 -23.70 -18.18 -22.12
CA ILE A 14 -22.65 -17.17 -22.06
C ILE A 14 -22.70 -16.40 -20.73
N GLY A 15 -23.88 -15.91 -20.32
CA GLY A 15 -24.01 -15.22 -19.02
C GLY A 15 -23.72 -16.13 -17.82
N THR A 16 -23.96 -17.44 -17.97
CA THR A 16 -23.63 -18.43 -16.94
C THR A 16 -22.12 -18.63 -16.84
N VAL A 17 -21.42 -18.79 -17.98
CA VAL A 17 -19.96 -18.92 -18.03
C VAL A 17 -19.28 -17.66 -17.52
N LEU A 18 -19.76 -16.48 -17.93
CA LEU A 18 -19.24 -15.21 -17.46
C LEU A 18 -19.33 -15.08 -15.93
N LEU A 19 -20.51 -15.35 -15.36
CA LEU A 19 -20.75 -15.21 -13.93
C LEU A 19 -20.07 -16.30 -13.08
N ARG A 20 -20.04 -17.54 -13.56
CA ARG A 20 -19.59 -18.70 -12.76
C ARG A 20 -18.12 -19.05 -12.94
N LEU A 21 -17.49 -18.54 -13.98
CA LEU A 21 -16.12 -18.90 -14.31
C LEU A 21 -15.25 -17.65 -14.52
N ILE A 22 -15.60 -16.80 -15.48
CA ILE A 22 -14.71 -15.69 -15.89
C ILE A 22 -14.54 -14.67 -14.75
N VAL A 23 -15.63 -14.16 -14.18
CA VAL A 23 -15.55 -13.17 -13.09
C VAL A 23 -14.89 -13.74 -11.84
N PRO A 24 -15.24 -14.95 -11.36
CA PRO A 24 -14.54 -15.57 -10.23
C PRO A 24 -13.04 -15.77 -10.48
N LEU A 25 -12.64 -16.22 -11.67
CA LEU A 25 -11.22 -16.39 -12.02
C LEU A 25 -10.47 -15.06 -12.02
N TRP A 26 -11.11 -13.99 -12.53
CA TRP A 26 -10.54 -12.65 -12.49
C TRP A 26 -10.30 -12.16 -11.06
N ILE A 27 -11.28 -12.33 -10.17
CA ILE A 27 -11.15 -11.97 -8.75
C ILE A 27 -10.07 -12.82 -8.07
N LEU A 28 -10.04 -14.14 -8.32
CA LEU A 28 -9.02 -15.03 -7.77
C LEU A 28 -7.62 -14.69 -8.26
N LEU A 29 -7.47 -14.25 -9.50
CA LEU A 29 -6.19 -13.81 -10.04
C LEU A 29 -5.67 -12.60 -9.24
N GLY A 30 -6.51 -11.58 -9.02
CA GLY A 30 -6.17 -10.44 -8.15
C GLY A 30 -5.82 -10.86 -6.72
N ALA A 31 -6.62 -11.75 -6.11
CA ALA A 31 -6.36 -12.27 -4.76
C ALA A 31 -5.03 -13.03 -4.68
N SER A 32 -4.68 -13.78 -5.74
CA SER A 32 -3.43 -14.54 -5.82
C SER A 32 -2.21 -13.63 -5.91
N PHE A 33 -2.27 -12.56 -6.70
CA PHE A 33 -1.21 -11.55 -6.76
C PHE A 33 -1.02 -10.83 -5.42
N LYS A 34 -2.12 -10.43 -4.76
CA LYS A 34 -2.05 -9.87 -3.40
C LYS A 34 -1.42 -10.85 -2.42
N LEU A 35 -1.85 -12.11 -2.44
CA LEU A 35 -1.30 -13.15 -1.57
C LEU A 35 0.18 -13.44 -1.86
N TRP A 36 0.62 -13.28 -3.11
CA TRP A 36 2.01 -13.43 -3.51
C TRP A 36 2.88 -12.25 -3.08
N GLU A 37 2.49 -11.02 -3.42
CA GLU A 37 3.29 -9.82 -3.18
C GLU A 37 3.33 -9.39 -1.72
N ARG A 38 2.20 -9.53 -1.00
CA ARG A 38 2.11 -9.20 0.44
C ARG A 38 2.62 -7.81 0.78
N ASN A 39 2.42 -6.89 -0.16
CA ASN A 39 2.78 -5.51 0.01
C ASN A 39 1.52 -4.70 0.35
N PRO A 40 1.37 -4.19 1.59
CA PRO A 40 0.22 -3.40 1.96
C PRO A 40 0.17 -2.03 1.25
N GLN A 41 1.25 -1.60 0.60
CA GLN A 41 1.27 -0.41 -0.27
C GLN A 41 0.33 -0.52 -1.47
N LEU A 42 -0.07 -1.75 -1.82
CA LEU A 42 -0.99 -2.03 -2.90
C LEU A 42 -2.45 -1.70 -2.55
N LEU A 43 -2.73 -1.31 -1.31
CA LEU A 43 -4.04 -0.81 -0.94
C LEU A 43 -4.24 0.59 -1.55
N PRO A 44 -5.31 0.81 -2.33
CA PRO A 44 -5.62 2.12 -2.89
C PRO A 44 -5.69 3.18 -1.79
N LYS A 45 -5.14 4.37 -2.05
CA LYS A 45 -5.14 5.48 -1.09
C LYS A 45 -6.52 5.77 -0.47
N PRO A 46 -7.64 5.78 -1.24
CA PRO A 46 -8.97 5.96 -0.64
C PRO A 46 -9.35 4.87 0.37
N VAL A 47 -8.88 3.63 0.16
CA VAL A 47 -9.09 2.53 1.10
C VAL A 47 -8.22 2.73 2.34
N THR A 48 -6.95 3.09 2.16
CA THR A 48 -6.06 3.36 3.30
C THR A 48 -6.58 4.51 4.13
N ASP A 49 -7.05 5.60 3.52
CA ASP A 49 -7.59 6.78 4.22
C ASP A 49 -8.80 6.43 5.10
N VAL A 50 -9.73 5.60 4.59
CA VAL A 50 -10.89 5.12 5.37
C VAL A 50 -10.43 4.21 6.50
N THR A 51 -9.47 3.31 6.25
CA THR A 51 -8.94 2.43 7.30
C THR A 51 -8.13 3.19 8.34
N ASP A 52 -7.34 4.20 7.95
CA ASP A 52 -6.57 5.06 8.84
C ASP A 52 -7.53 5.86 9.75
N PHE A 53 -8.62 6.38 9.19
CA PHE A 53 -9.65 7.03 9.98
C PHE A 53 -10.27 6.08 11.03
N MET A 54 -10.61 4.85 10.63
CA MET A 54 -11.29 3.91 11.53
C MET A 54 -10.34 3.30 12.58
N PHE A 55 -9.17 2.85 12.19
CA PHE A 55 -8.25 2.07 13.03
C PHE A 55 -7.18 2.94 13.70
N VAL A 56 -6.55 3.85 12.96
CA VAL A 56 -5.50 4.71 13.53
C VAL A 56 -6.13 5.80 14.39
N ARG A 57 -7.03 6.60 13.82
CA ARG A 57 -7.67 7.70 14.57
C ARG A 57 -8.73 7.21 15.55
N GLY A 58 -9.51 6.20 15.18
CA GLY A 58 -10.61 5.68 15.99
C GLY A 58 -10.17 4.76 17.13
N LEU A 59 -9.19 3.88 16.89
CA LEU A 59 -8.77 2.85 17.85
C LEU A 59 -7.34 3.05 18.38
N GLY A 60 -6.59 4.04 17.87
CA GLY A 60 -5.21 4.30 18.30
C GLY A 60 -4.23 3.19 17.91
N MET A 61 -4.56 2.37 16.91
CA MET A 61 -3.67 1.33 16.41
C MET A 61 -2.62 1.92 15.48
N ASN A 62 -1.36 1.49 15.58
CA ASN A 62 -0.35 1.90 14.61
C ASN A 62 -0.68 1.31 13.23
N ARG A 63 -0.35 2.06 12.19
CA ARG A 63 -0.59 1.66 10.81
C ARG A 63 0.08 0.34 10.43
N GLU A 64 1.29 0.09 10.90
CA GLU A 64 2.00 -1.18 10.67
C GLU A 64 1.25 -2.39 11.27
N ASP A 65 0.58 -2.23 12.41
CA ASP A 65 -0.03 -3.33 13.14
C ASP A 65 -1.30 -3.85 12.47
N TYR A 66 -2.06 -2.97 11.80
CA TYR A 66 -3.35 -3.34 11.21
C TYR A 66 -3.27 -3.65 9.70
N LEU A 67 -2.33 -3.07 8.96
CA LEU A 67 -2.25 -3.21 7.49
C LEU A 67 -2.08 -4.68 7.07
N GLY A 68 -1.25 -5.45 7.78
CA GLY A 68 -1.04 -6.87 7.52
C GLY A 68 -2.33 -7.69 7.65
N PRO A 69 -3.00 -7.67 8.83
CA PRO A 69 -4.31 -8.30 9.01
C PRO A 69 -5.37 -7.81 8.01
N ALA A 70 -5.47 -6.50 7.76
CA ALA A 70 -6.45 -5.92 6.83
C ALA A 70 -6.29 -6.46 5.41
N MET A 71 -5.05 -6.53 4.93
CA MET A 71 -4.75 -7.13 3.63
C MET A 71 -5.16 -8.60 3.56
N ARG A 72 -4.92 -9.40 4.62
CA ARG A 72 -5.36 -10.81 4.68
C ARG A 72 -6.87 -10.93 4.69
N PHE A 73 -7.59 -10.06 5.39
CA PHE A 73 -9.06 -10.04 5.34
C PHE A 73 -9.59 -9.73 3.95
N MET A 74 -8.97 -8.78 3.24
CA MET A 74 -9.33 -8.47 1.86
C MET A 74 -9.13 -9.69 0.93
N ILE A 75 -7.99 -10.37 1.03
CA ILE A 75 -7.72 -11.60 0.26
C ILE A 75 -8.74 -12.69 0.60
N ALA A 76 -9.01 -12.92 1.89
CA ALA A 76 -9.98 -13.91 2.35
C ALA A 76 -11.38 -13.63 1.76
N PHE A 77 -11.78 -12.36 1.75
CA PHE A 77 -13.04 -11.91 1.19
C PHE A 77 -13.11 -12.10 -0.33
N GLU A 78 -12.05 -11.78 -1.08
CA GLU A 78 -12.00 -12.01 -2.54
C GLU A 78 -12.13 -13.50 -2.89
N ILE A 79 -11.40 -14.36 -2.17
CA ILE A 79 -11.48 -15.82 -2.36
C ILE A 79 -12.87 -16.34 -2.00
N MET A 80 -13.41 -15.94 -0.85
CA MET A 80 -14.76 -16.31 -0.42
C MET A 80 -15.80 -15.87 -1.44
N ALA A 81 -15.72 -14.64 -1.94
CA ALA A 81 -16.66 -14.09 -2.90
C ALA A 81 -16.60 -14.84 -4.24
N ALA A 82 -15.41 -15.11 -4.75
CA ALA A 82 -15.23 -15.89 -5.97
C ALA A 82 -15.82 -17.31 -5.83
N LEU A 83 -15.54 -18.00 -4.72
CA LEU A 83 -16.11 -19.33 -4.46
C LEU A 83 -17.63 -19.30 -4.33
N LEU A 84 -18.19 -18.30 -3.63
CA LEU A 84 -19.63 -18.08 -3.54
C LEU A 84 -20.27 -17.81 -4.91
N MET A 85 -19.58 -17.10 -5.80
CA MET A 85 -20.04 -16.92 -7.18
C MET A 85 -20.04 -18.23 -7.96
N VAL A 86 -19.16 -19.18 -7.67
CA VAL A 86 -19.15 -20.51 -8.32
C VAL A 86 -20.29 -21.39 -7.81
N VAL A 87 -20.43 -21.55 -6.49
CA VAL A 87 -21.33 -22.56 -5.89
C VAL A 87 -22.69 -22.02 -5.42
N GLY A 88 -22.79 -20.70 -5.18
CA GLY A 88 -23.96 -20.08 -4.57
C GLY A 88 -25.19 -19.99 -5.48
N PRO A 89 -26.34 -19.53 -4.96
CA PRO A 89 -27.51 -19.26 -5.80
C PRO A 89 -27.23 -18.19 -6.86
N VAL A 90 -27.81 -18.34 -8.05
CA VAL A 90 -27.52 -17.46 -9.20
C VAL A 90 -27.84 -15.99 -8.93
N GLN A 91 -28.88 -15.70 -8.13
CA GLN A 91 -29.25 -14.33 -7.73
C GLN A 91 -28.16 -13.70 -6.85
N ALA A 92 -27.69 -14.43 -5.84
CA ALA A 92 -26.65 -13.96 -4.92
C ALA A 92 -25.30 -13.79 -5.65
N ALA A 93 -24.89 -14.78 -6.45
CA ALA A 93 -23.68 -14.70 -7.25
C ALA A 93 -23.69 -13.47 -8.17
N ARG A 94 -24.80 -13.23 -8.87
CA ARG A 94 -24.94 -12.08 -9.76
C ARG A 94 -24.90 -10.75 -9.02
N SER A 95 -25.63 -10.64 -7.90
CA SER A 95 -25.61 -9.43 -7.07
C SER A 95 -24.20 -9.14 -6.57
N LEU A 96 -23.52 -10.16 -6.04
CA LEU A 96 -22.15 -10.05 -5.52
C LEU A 96 -21.17 -9.62 -6.62
N ALA A 97 -21.25 -10.22 -7.81
CA ALA A 97 -20.41 -9.85 -8.94
C ALA A 97 -20.61 -8.39 -9.37
N ILE A 98 -21.87 -7.94 -9.49
CA ILE A 98 -22.19 -6.55 -9.84
C ILE A 98 -21.66 -5.60 -8.77
N SER A 99 -21.90 -5.89 -7.49
CA SER A 99 -21.45 -5.04 -6.40
C SER A 99 -19.94 -4.91 -6.34
N LEU A 100 -19.21 -6.03 -6.47
CA LEU A 100 -17.74 -6.01 -6.43
C LEU A 100 -17.12 -5.32 -7.64
N LEU A 101 -17.57 -5.66 -8.86
CA LEU A 101 -17.05 -5.02 -10.06
C LEU A 101 -17.39 -3.52 -10.09
N THR A 102 -18.55 -3.13 -9.58
CA THR A 102 -18.90 -1.70 -9.44
C THR A 102 -17.97 -1.00 -8.46
N LEU A 103 -17.70 -1.60 -7.29
CA LEU A 103 -16.75 -1.06 -6.32
C LEU A 103 -15.35 -0.92 -6.93
N PHE A 104 -14.87 -1.93 -7.65
CA PHE A 104 -13.57 -1.87 -8.33
C PHE A 104 -13.51 -0.78 -9.38
N CYS A 105 -14.53 -0.65 -10.24
CA CYS A 105 -14.62 0.45 -11.21
C CYS A 105 -14.59 1.83 -10.54
N VAL A 106 -15.29 2.01 -9.41
CA VAL A 106 -15.29 3.28 -8.66
C VAL A 106 -13.90 3.58 -8.10
N ILE A 107 -13.26 2.60 -7.46
CA ILE A 107 -11.90 2.77 -6.91
C ILE A 107 -10.91 3.09 -8.03
N LEU A 108 -10.97 2.39 -9.17
CA LEU A 108 -10.11 2.65 -10.32
C LEU A 108 -10.34 4.03 -10.92
N GLY A 109 -11.60 4.48 -11.01
CA GLY A 109 -11.94 5.82 -11.46
C GLY A 109 -11.33 6.91 -10.55
N LEU A 110 -11.38 6.71 -9.23
CA LEU A 110 -10.74 7.62 -8.26
C LEU A 110 -9.22 7.63 -8.39
N LEU A 111 -8.59 6.47 -8.61
CA LEU A 111 -7.15 6.37 -8.80
C LEU A 111 -6.66 7.03 -10.09
N ILE A 112 -7.42 6.89 -11.18
CA ILE A 112 -7.15 7.60 -12.44
C ILE A 112 -7.27 9.11 -12.22
N ALA A 113 -8.33 9.55 -11.53
CA ALA A 113 -8.53 10.96 -11.21
C ALA A 113 -7.42 11.52 -10.31
N SER A 114 -6.79 10.69 -9.47
CA SER A 114 -5.65 11.07 -8.64
C SER A 114 -4.29 10.89 -9.30
N GLY A 115 -4.22 10.50 -10.59
CA GLY A 115 -2.96 10.30 -11.30
C GLY A 115 -2.12 9.10 -10.82
N ALA A 116 -2.72 8.10 -10.18
CA ALA A 116 -1.97 6.96 -9.68
C ALA A 116 -1.37 6.11 -10.82
N ALA A 117 -0.09 5.74 -10.71
CA ALA A 117 0.61 4.94 -11.72
C ALA A 117 0.16 3.46 -11.76
N SER A 118 -0.26 2.90 -10.62
CA SER A 118 -0.73 1.52 -10.49
C SER A 118 -1.95 1.43 -9.59
N CYS A 119 -2.81 0.44 -9.86
CA CYS A 119 -4.01 0.17 -9.07
C CYS A 119 -3.76 -0.71 -7.83
N GLY A 120 -2.57 -1.29 -7.71
CA GLY A 120 -2.19 -2.23 -6.64
C GLY A 120 -2.91 -3.58 -6.65
N CYS A 121 -4.04 -3.72 -7.36
CA CYS A 121 -4.86 -4.93 -7.37
C CYS A 121 -4.14 -6.19 -7.89
N PHE A 122 -3.11 -6.00 -8.71
CA PHE A 122 -2.27 -7.03 -9.31
C PHE A 122 -0.79 -6.82 -8.99
N GLY A 123 -0.50 -6.06 -7.92
CA GLY A 123 0.86 -5.82 -7.51
C GLY A 123 1.53 -4.58 -8.11
N ALA A 124 2.80 -4.41 -7.77
CA ALA A 124 3.61 -3.26 -8.18
C ALA A 124 3.79 -3.20 -9.70
N SER A 125 3.82 -4.36 -10.37
CA SER A 125 3.94 -4.48 -11.84
C SER A 125 2.59 -4.72 -12.54
N GLY A 126 1.47 -4.43 -11.88
CA GLY A 126 0.15 -4.55 -12.47
C GLY A 126 -0.05 -3.59 -13.66
N PRO A 127 -0.96 -3.90 -14.61
CA PRO A 127 -1.28 -2.99 -15.70
C PRO A 127 -1.85 -1.67 -15.17
N SER A 128 -1.77 -0.63 -16.00
CA SER A 128 -2.22 0.71 -15.64
C SER A 128 -3.69 0.72 -15.19
N PRO A 129 -4.09 1.64 -14.29
CA PRO A 129 -5.47 1.71 -13.81
C PRO A 129 -6.53 1.82 -14.92
N ALA A 130 -6.19 2.46 -16.05
CA ALA A 130 -7.08 2.56 -17.21
C ALA A 130 -7.37 1.21 -17.87
N TRP A 131 -6.36 0.36 -18.04
CA TRP A 131 -6.55 -0.99 -18.59
C TRP A 131 -7.39 -1.86 -17.67
N MET A 132 -7.15 -1.77 -16.36
CA MET A 132 -7.94 -2.47 -15.37
C MET A 132 -9.40 -2.04 -15.40
N LEU A 133 -9.64 -0.72 -15.46
CA LEU A 133 -11.00 -0.17 -15.53
C LEU A 133 -11.72 -0.66 -16.79
N ALA A 134 -11.03 -0.74 -17.93
CA ALA A 134 -11.61 -1.26 -19.15
C ALA A 134 -12.03 -2.74 -19.01
N ILE A 135 -11.20 -3.57 -18.38
CA ILE A 135 -11.52 -4.98 -18.13
C ILE A 135 -12.70 -5.10 -17.16
N ASP A 136 -12.64 -4.44 -16.00
CA ASP A 136 -13.69 -4.50 -14.98
C ASP A 136 -15.03 -3.97 -15.49
N LEU A 137 -15.01 -2.86 -16.24
CA LEU A 137 -16.21 -2.29 -16.84
C LEU A 137 -16.81 -3.23 -17.89
N THR A 138 -15.97 -3.90 -18.69
CA THR A 138 -16.43 -4.89 -19.67
C THR A 138 -17.07 -6.08 -18.97
N LEU A 139 -16.47 -6.60 -17.91
CA LEU A 139 -17.03 -7.67 -17.09
C LEU A 139 -18.36 -7.24 -16.43
N LEU A 140 -18.41 -6.02 -15.88
CA LEU A 140 -19.60 -5.46 -15.24
C LEU A 140 -20.77 -5.33 -16.23
N VAL A 141 -20.53 -4.71 -17.38
CA VAL A 141 -21.53 -4.58 -18.45
C VAL A 141 -21.98 -5.98 -18.91
N GLY A 142 -21.03 -6.91 -19.08
CA GLY A 142 -21.32 -8.29 -19.42
C GLY A 142 -22.27 -8.96 -18.43
N VAL A 143 -22.03 -8.85 -17.11
CA VAL A 143 -22.88 -9.45 -16.07
C VAL A 143 -24.25 -8.75 -15.97
N CYS A 144 -24.31 -7.45 -16.26
CA CYS A 144 -25.55 -6.67 -16.30
C CYS A 144 -26.44 -7.04 -17.50
N VAL A 145 -25.85 -7.22 -18.68
CA VAL A 145 -26.57 -7.49 -19.94
C VAL A 145 -26.87 -8.99 -20.11
N LEU A 146 -25.86 -9.86 -19.90
CA LEU A 146 -25.97 -11.29 -20.16
C LEU A 146 -26.57 -12.04 -18.96
N ARG A 147 -27.89 -12.27 -19.01
CA ARG A 147 -28.60 -12.97 -17.92
C ARG A 147 -28.12 -14.44 -17.80
N PRO A 148 -27.57 -14.87 -16.65
CA PRO A 148 -27.18 -16.25 -16.42
C PRO A 148 -28.41 -17.17 -16.39
N ARG A 149 -28.23 -18.45 -16.77
CA ARG A 149 -29.25 -19.48 -16.58
C ARG A 149 -29.28 -19.90 -15.12
N GLY A 150 -30.48 -20.00 -14.56
CA GLY A 150 -30.66 -20.57 -13.23
C GLY A 150 -32.05 -20.29 -12.68
N ARG A 151 -32.47 -21.14 -11.74
CA ARG A 151 -33.70 -20.95 -10.99
C ARG A 151 -33.54 -19.77 -10.03
N ARG A 152 -34.45 -18.80 -10.12
CA ARG A 152 -34.62 -17.78 -9.08
C ARG A 152 -35.31 -18.41 -7.88
N LEU A 153 -34.75 -18.20 -6.70
CA LEU A 153 -35.31 -18.63 -5.43
C LEU A 153 -36.10 -17.48 -4.79
N PRO A 154 -37.15 -17.79 -4.02
CA PRO A 154 -37.78 -16.84 -3.10
C PRO A 154 -36.75 -16.31 -2.07
N PRO A 155 -36.92 -15.09 -1.53
CA PRO A 155 -35.96 -14.49 -0.59
C PRO A 155 -35.62 -15.37 0.62
N ALA A 156 -36.61 -16.04 1.22
CA ALA A 156 -36.39 -16.93 2.36
C ALA A 156 -35.50 -18.14 2.01
N GLU A 157 -35.74 -18.77 0.85
CA GLU A 157 -34.92 -19.88 0.37
C GLU A 157 -33.53 -19.42 -0.07
N LEU A 158 -33.42 -18.22 -0.64
CA LEU A 158 -32.16 -17.61 -1.03
C LEU A 158 -31.24 -17.46 0.19
N GLY A 159 -31.74 -16.85 1.28
CA GLY A 159 -30.97 -16.67 2.51
C GLY A 159 -30.52 -18.01 3.10
N ARG A 160 -31.44 -18.98 3.21
CA ARG A 160 -31.11 -20.33 3.70
C ARG A 160 -30.04 -21.02 2.85
N LYS A 161 -30.14 -20.94 1.51
CA LYS A 161 -29.19 -21.59 0.61
C LYS A 161 -27.83 -20.88 0.58
N VAL A 162 -27.81 -19.55 0.66
CA VAL A 162 -26.56 -18.80 0.83
C VAL A 162 -25.89 -19.19 2.14
N GLY A 163 -26.62 -19.20 3.25
CA GLY A 163 -26.09 -19.63 4.55
C GLY A 163 -25.54 -21.06 4.52
N SER A 164 -26.25 -22.00 3.88
CA SER A 164 -25.78 -23.39 3.79
C SER A 164 -24.52 -23.59 2.95
N VAL A 165 -24.29 -22.75 1.94
CA VAL A 165 -23.10 -22.86 1.07
C VAL A 165 -21.95 -21.94 1.46
N MET A 166 -22.14 -21.01 2.40
CA MET A 166 -21.15 -19.98 2.74
C MET A 166 -20.01 -20.51 3.62
N PHE A 167 -20.25 -21.54 4.42
CA PHE A 167 -19.27 -22.06 5.38
C PHE A 167 -17.96 -22.49 4.71
N VAL A 168 -18.03 -23.27 3.63
CA VAL A 168 -16.83 -23.77 2.93
C VAL A 168 -16.03 -22.63 2.28
N PRO A 169 -16.62 -21.72 1.49
CA PRO A 169 -15.94 -20.52 1.00
C PRO A 169 -15.28 -19.66 2.07
N VAL A 170 -15.95 -19.44 3.21
CA VAL A 170 -15.40 -18.66 4.33
C VAL A 170 -14.17 -19.36 4.90
N LEU A 171 -14.29 -20.66 5.22
CA LEU A 171 -13.16 -21.42 5.77
C LEU A 171 -11.97 -21.48 4.81
N LEU A 172 -12.23 -21.68 3.51
CA LEU A 172 -11.16 -21.70 2.51
C LEU A 172 -10.52 -20.32 2.33
N GLY A 173 -11.32 -19.25 2.26
CA GLY A 173 -10.83 -17.88 2.15
C GLY A 173 -9.95 -17.50 3.35
N VAL A 174 -10.43 -17.73 4.57
CA VAL A 174 -9.67 -17.47 5.80
C VAL A 174 -8.46 -18.40 5.90
N GLY A 175 -8.64 -19.69 5.66
CA GLY A 175 -7.57 -20.69 5.74
C GLY A 175 -6.41 -20.39 4.78
N ILE A 176 -6.71 -19.99 3.54
CA ILE A 176 -5.68 -19.60 2.57
C ILE A 176 -5.04 -18.27 2.97
N ALA A 177 -5.84 -17.24 3.27
CA ALA A 177 -5.30 -15.90 3.54
C ALA A 177 -4.45 -15.84 4.82
N PHE A 178 -4.82 -16.60 5.86
CA PHE A 178 -4.12 -16.60 7.15
C PHE A 178 -3.16 -17.77 7.33
N GLY A 179 -3.34 -18.87 6.60
CA GLY A 179 -2.50 -20.06 6.70
C GLY A 179 -1.16 -19.93 5.99
N VAL A 180 -1.01 -19.01 5.03
CA VAL A 180 0.30 -18.77 4.41
C VAL A 180 1.15 -17.91 5.37
N PRO A 181 2.34 -18.37 5.80
CA PRO A 181 3.19 -17.69 6.81
C PRO A 181 3.64 -16.32 6.31
N ASN A 182 4.03 -15.37 7.18
CA ASN A 182 4.58 -14.08 6.73
C ASN A 182 5.85 -14.27 5.88
N ARG A 183 6.16 -13.31 5.00
CA ARG A 183 7.46 -13.30 4.30
C ARG A 183 8.58 -13.27 5.36
N ALA A 184 9.62 -14.05 5.13
CA ALA A 184 10.79 -14.06 5.99
C ALA A 184 11.39 -12.65 6.09
N ALA A 185 12.06 -12.39 7.21
CA ALA A 185 12.86 -11.18 7.36
C ALA A 185 13.91 -11.12 6.23
N VAL A 186 14.20 -9.91 5.77
CA VAL A 186 15.22 -9.67 4.76
C VAL A 186 16.57 -9.62 5.45
N THR A 187 17.48 -10.52 5.07
CA THR A 187 18.87 -10.45 5.55
C THR A 187 19.53 -9.25 4.90
N LEU A 188 20.09 -8.36 5.72
CA LEU A 188 20.78 -7.18 5.22
C LEU A 188 22.25 -7.53 5.00
N GLU A 189 22.73 -7.25 3.80
CA GLU A 189 24.16 -7.29 3.53
C GLU A 189 24.80 -6.04 4.15
N VAL A 190 25.55 -6.24 5.23
CA VAL A 190 26.37 -5.18 5.80
C VAL A 190 27.57 -5.02 4.89
N VAL A 191 27.58 -3.95 4.09
CA VAL A 191 28.78 -3.55 3.35
C VAL A 191 29.78 -3.04 4.37
N ASP A 192 30.74 -3.88 4.71
CA ASP A 192 31.72 -3.65 5.75
C ASP A 192 32.82 -2.72 5.23
N THR A 193 32.53 -1.42 5.14
CA THR A 193 33.54 -0.38 4.89
C THR A 193 33.98 0.21 6.21
N ALA A 194 35.04 -0.38 6.78
CA ALA A 194 35.72 0.13 7.97
C ALA A 194 36.47 1.45 7.66
N THR A 195 36.18 2.55 8.37
CA THR A 195 37.14 3.47 9.04
C THR A 195 36.41 4.57 9.85
N PRO A 196 37.06 5.29 10.82
CA PRO A 196 36.57 5.38 12.19
C PRO A 196 35.98 6.75 12.59
N VAL A 197 35.11 6.67 13.61
CA VAL A 197 34.92 7.55 14.77
C VAL A 197 35.17 9.05 14.56
N VAL A 198 34.09 9.77 14.26
CA VAL A 198 33.88 11.08 14.89
C VAL A 198 33.43 10.80 16.32
N THR A 199 34.18 11.31 17.29
CA THR A 199 33.88 11.26 18.73
C THR A 199 32.63 12.08 19.03
N ALA A 200 31.47 11.58 18.61
CA ALA A 200 30.19 12.11 19.03
C ALA A 200 29.84 11.52 20.38
N THR A 201 29.31 12.35 21.27
CA THR A 201 28.83 11.98 22.61
C THR A 201 27.73 10.90 22.55
N THR A 202 27.06 10.73 21.40
CA THR A 202 26.17 9.60 21.11
C THR A 202 26.45 9.05 19.71
N ALA A 203 27.06 7.86 19.63
CA ALA A 203 27.29 7.18 18.35
C ALA A 203 25.96 6.74 17.72
N TRP A 204 25.89 6.75 16.40
CA TRP A 204 24.72 6.24 15.69
C TRP A 204 24.66 4.70 15.80
N PRO A 205 23.49 4.08 16.09
CA PRO A 205 23.41 2.64 16.32
C PRO A 205 23.79 1.81 15.08
N PRO A 206 24.31 0.57 15.29
CA PRO A 206 24.64 -0.32 14.18
C PRO A 206 23.39 -0.70 13.38
N MET A 207 23.58 -0.96 12.08
CA MET A 207 22.53 -1.50 11.23
C MET A 207 22.16 -2.92 11.69
N PRO A 208 20.87 -3.26 11.83
CA PRO A 208 20.47 -4.61 12.23
C PRO A 208 20.84 -5.64 11.15
N ALA A 209 21.07 -6.89 11.54
CA ALA A 209 21.39 -7.96 10.59
C ALA A 209 20.19 -8.38 9.71
N THR A 210 18.97 -8.11 10.19
CA THR A 210 17.72 -8.48 9.51
C THR A 210 16.74 -7.32 9.56
N ALA A 211 15.89 -7.21 8.54
CA ALA A 211 14.82 -6.23 8.45
C ALA A 211 13.45 -6.89 8.25
N LYS A 212 12.38 -6.20 8.66
CA LYS A 212 11.02 -6.55 8.26
C LYS A 212 10.92 -6.53 6.73
N PRO A 213 10.04 -7.36 6.11
CA PRO A 213 9.82 -7.35 4.67
C PRO A 213 9.18 -6.05 4.16
N TRP A 214 8.59 -5.26 5.05
CA TRP A 214 8.03 -3.95 4.72
C TRP A 214 7.99 -3.03 5.96
N TYR A 215 7.93 -1.71 5.72
CA TYR A 215 7.78 -0.66 6.75
C TYR A 215 6.74 0.38 6.28
N ALA A 216 5.91 0.89 7.19
CA ALA A 216 4.92 1.94 6.91
C ALA A 216 5.00 3.03 7.98
N PRO A 217 6.06 3.86 7.97
CA PRO A 217 6.30 4.83 9.02
C PRO A 217 5.22 5.93 9.06
N GLU A 218 4.77 6.26 10.26
CA GLU A 218 3.94 7.43 10.52
C GLU A 218 4.83 8.60 10.92
N PHE A 219 5.45 9.29 9.95
CA PHE A 219 6.47 10.30 10.22
C PHE A 219 6.02 11.42 11.17
N GLU A 220 4.76 11.85 11.13
CA GLU A 220 4.25 12.86 12.06
C GLU A 220 4.35 12.41 13.53
N SER A 221 4.22 11.11 13.81
CA SER A 221 4.40 10.54 15.14
C SER A 221 5.86 10.56 15.62
N TRP A 222 6.82 10.73 14.71
CA TRP A 222 8.23 10.82 15.04
C TRP A 222 8.60 12.17 15.66
N LYS A 223 7.76 13.19 15.51
CA LYS A 223 8.04 14.52 16.06
C LYS A 223 8.22 14.46 17.59
N GLY A 224 9.36 14.96 18.05
CA GLY A 224 9.79 14.89 19.45
C GLY A 224 10.46 13.57 19.84
N GLN A 225 10.48 12.57 18.97
CA GLN A 225 11.16 11.29 19.17
C GLN A 225 12.58 11.35 18.61
N ARG A 226 13.42 10.44 19.11
CA ARG A 226 14.75 10.26 18.56
C ARG A 226 14.70 9.57 17.20
N LEU A 227 15.48 10.08 16.25
CA LEU A 227 15.62 9.52 14.91
C LEU A 227 16.32 8.16 14.94
N ASP A 228 17.31 7.99 15.82
CA ASP A 228 18.04 6.72 16.00
C ASP A 228 17.26 5.64 16.77
N ALA A 229 16.08 5.97 17.28
CA ALA A 229 15.12 5.00 17.82
C ALA A 229 14.15 4.46 16.75
N GLN A 230 14.13 5.05 15.55
CA GLN A 230 13.23 4.63 14.49
C GLN A 230 13.83 3.44 13.73
N GLU A 231 13.16 2.28 13.78
CA GLU A 231 13.64 1.04 13.15
C GLU A 231 14.03 1.25 11.67
N LEU A 232 13.21 1.99 10.93
CA LEU A 232 13.45 2.29 9.52
C LEU A 232 14.78 3.05 9.33
N MET A 233 15.09 4.02 10.19
CA MET A 233 16.32 4.82 10.07
C MET A 233 17.59 4.03 10.35
N LEU A 234 17.49 2.94 11.11
CA LEU A 234 18.63 2.06 11.36
C LEU A 234 19.06 1.28 10.11
N LEU A 235 18.17 1.15 9.12
CA LEU A 235 18.40 0.40 7.89
C LEU A 235 19.21 1.17 6.85
N VAL A 236 19.39 2.49 7.00
CA VAL A 236 20.11 3.30 6.02
C VAL A 236 21.50 2.71 5.81
N GLN A 237 21.84 2.45 4.54
CA GLN A 237 23.11 1.84 4.17
C GLN A 237 24.29 2.71 4.63
N ARG A 238 25.39 2.03 4.97
CA ARG A 238 26.60 2.67 5.51
C ARG A 238 27.65 2.86 4.42
N PRO A 239 28.53 3.87 4.55
CA PRO A 239 28.60 4.87 5.63
C PRO A 239 27.48 5.92 5.57
N LEU A 240 27.05 6.44 6.73
CA LEU A 240 26.18 7.62 6.75
C LEU A 240 26.97 8.87 6.36
N PRO A 241 26.40 9.79 5.55
CA PRO A 241 27.08 11.03 5.17
C PRO A 241 27.42 11.96 6.34
N ALA A 242 26.69 11.85 7.47
CA ALA A 242 26.90 12.64 8.67
C ALA A 242 26.45 11.87 9.92
N ASN A 243 26.90 12.32 11.10
CA ASN A 243 26.30 11.88 12.35
C ASN A 243 25.03 12.70 12.65
N LEU A 244 23.88 12.10 12.39
CA LEU A 244 22.56 12.72 12.55
C LEU A 244 22.14 12.92 14.02
N ASN A 245 22.93 12.45 14.98
CA ASN A 245 22.72 12.67 16.42
C ASN A 245 23.34 13.98 16.95
N VAL A 246 24.04 14.75 16.11
CA VAL A 246 24.74 15.96 16.54
C VAL A 246 24.40 17.13 15.62
N GLY A 247 23.93 18.22 16.20
CA GLY A 247 23.59 19.44 15.47
C GLY A 247 22.31 19.29 14.66
N ARG A 248 22.07 20.29 13.80
CA ARG A 248 20.87 20.38 12.97
C ARG A 248 21.12 19.78 11.59
N HIS A 249 20.19 18.94 11.14
CA HIS A 249 20.21 18.30 9.82
C HIS A 249 18.84 18.36 9.17
N HIS A 250 18.81 18.44 7.84
CA HIS A 250 17.63 18.13 7.04
C HIS A 250 17.77 16.75 6.41
N ILE A 251 16.70 15.98 6.41
CA ILE A 251 16.66 14.64 5.82
C ILE A 251 15.50 14.58 4.84
N VAL A 252 15.77 14.18 3.60
CA VAL A 252 14.76 14.04 2.55
C VAL A 252 14.69 12.59 2.12
N PHE A 253 13.59 11.91 2.41
CA PHE A 253 13.28 10.62 1.80
C PHE A 253 12.72 10.85 0.41
N MET A 254 13.32 10.22 -0.59
CA MET A 254 12.98 10.44 -1.98
C MET A 254 13.02 9.15 -2.79
N ARG A 255 12.34 9.16 -3.93
CA ARG A 255 12.57 8.22 -5.02
C ARG A 255 13.28 8.95 -6.14
N ASP A 256 14.14 8.25 -6.86
CA ASP A 256 14.96 8.87 -7.90
C ASP A 256 14.17 9.20 -9.17
N ASP A 257 12.95 8.67 -9.34
CA ASP A 257 12.02 8.90 -10.46
C ASP A 257 10.82 9.80 -10.07
N CYS A 258 10.94 10.57 -9.00
CA CYS A 258 9.83 11.35 -8.40
C CYS A 258 9.92 12.84 -8.72
N ASP A 259 9.02 13.35 -9.57
CA ASP A 259 8.96 14.77 -9.96
C ASP A 259 8.78 15.71 -8.77
N HIS A 260 7.88 15.40 -7.84
CA HIS A 260 7.68 16.20 -6.63
C HIS A 260 8.92 16.24 -5.72
N CYS A 261 9.73 15.19 -5.75
CA CYS A 261 10.99 15.12 -5.02
C CYS A 261 12.03 16.02 -5.70
N HIS A 262 12.11 15.98 -7.03
CA HIS A 262 12.96 16.87 -7.81
C HIS A 262 12.58 18.34 -7.60
N GLU A 263 11.29 18.67 -7.63
CA GLU A 263 10.78 20.04 -7.41
C GLU A 263 11.09 20.56 -5.99
N LEU A 264 10.88 19.74 -4.95
CA LEU A 264 11.23 20.08 -3.57
C LEU A 264 12.73 20.39 -3.44
N LEU A 265 13.58 19.51 -3.97
CA LEU A 265 15.03 19.68 -3.92
C LEU A 265 15.48 20.91 -4.71
N ASN A 266 14.93 21.13 -5.90
CA ASN A 266 15.27 22.27 -6.73
C ASN A 266 14.88 23.60 -6.08
N SER A 267 13.74 23.64 -5.38
CA SER A 267 13.21 24.86 -4.77
C SER A 267 13.91 25.26 -3.46
N TYR A 268 14.37 24.28 -2.67
CA TYR A 268 14.86 24.53 -1.31
C TYR A 268 16.32 24.11 -1.07
N PHE A 269 16.91 23.31 -1.96
CA PHE A 269 18.20 22.65 -1.73
C PHE A 269 19.17 22.69 -2.94
N SER A 270 18.85 23.42 -4.02
CA SER A 270 19.71 23.51 -5.21
C SER A 270 20.93 24.43 -5.06
N GLY A 271 20.95 25.27 -4.02
CA GLY A 271 22.03 26.23 -3.74
C GLY A 271 22.87 25.85 -2.53
N PRO A 272 23.76 26.75 -2.08
CA PRO A 272 24.58 26.55 -0.88
C PRO A 272 23.73 26.19 0.34
N LEU A 273 24.08 25.10 1.01
CA LEU A 273 23.32 24.60 2.14
C LEU A 273 23.72 25.32 3.44
N THR A 274 22.75 25.97 4.08
CA THR A 274 22.94 26.58 5.42
C THR A 274 22.91 25.55 6.54
N THR A 275 22.27 24.41 6.30
CA THR A 275 22.14 23.28 7.22
C THR A 275 22.50 22.00 6.45
N PRO A 276 23.37 21.13 6.99
CA PRO A 276 23.70 19.85 6.36
C PRO A 276 22.43 19.07 5.99
N THR A 277 22.32 18.66 4.73
CA THR A 277 21.14 17.98 4.20
C THR A 277 21.54 16.61 3.66
N THR A 278 20.78 15.58 4.02
CA THR A 278 20.95 14.22 3.52
C THR A 278 19.72 13.78 2.74
N THR A 279 19.92 13.36 1.50
CA THR A 279 18.92 12.66 0.71
C THR A 279 19.04 11.15 0.93
N ILE A 280 17.93 10.49 1.24
CA ILE A 280 17.85 9.04 1.43
C ILE A 280 16.95 8.48 0.34
N SER A 281 17.56 7.80 -0.64
CA SER A 281 16.82 7.20 -1.75
C SER A 281 16.14 5.89 -1.32
N ILE A 282 14.87 5.76 -1.69
CA ILE A 282 14.08 4.54 -1.61
C ILE A 282 14.33 3.77 -2.92
N PRO A 283 14.87 2.54 -2.87
CA PRO A 283 15.39 1.86 -4.05
C PRO A 283 14.31 1.06 -4.80
N ASP A 284 13.13 1.67 -4.99
CA ASP A 284 11.96 1.08 -5.68
C ASP A 284 11.52 1.88 -6.92
N ALA A 285 12.36 2.82 -7.39
CA ALA A 285 12.14 3.57 -8.64
C ALA A 285 12.04 2.63 -9.85
N THR A 286 11.06 2.89 -10.71
CA THR A 286 10.78 2.10 -11.93
C THR A 286 10.64 2.96 -13.19
N GLY A 287 10.51 4.27 -13.03
CA GLY A 287 10.43 5.25 -14.11
C GLY A 287 11.80 5.74 -14.59
N GLU A 288 11.78 6.87 -15.30
CA GLU A 288 12.98 7.56 -15.71
C GLU A 288 13.65 8.21 -14.50
N LEU A 289 14.96 7.97 -14.35
CA LEU A 289 15.71 8.54 -13.24
C LEU A 289 15.93 10.04 -13.48
N LEU A 290 15.54 10.84 -12.50
CA LEU A 290 15.75 12.28 -12.48
C LEU A 290 17.09 12.60 -11.83
N GLU A 291 17.79 13.60 -12.34
CA GLU A 291 19.00 14.09 -11.70
C GLU A 291 18.65 14.72 -10.34
N ASN A 292 19.45 14.44 -9.30
CA ASN A 292 19.28 15.06 -7.99
C ASN A 292 19.84 16.50 -8.03
N PRO A 293 18.99 17.54 -7.91
CA PRO A 293 19.42 18.92 -8.09
C PRO A 293 20.21 19.47 -6.87
N CYS A 294 20.27 18.73 -5.76
CA CYS A 294 21.09 19.09 -4.61
C CYS A 294 22.48 18.45 -4.71
N SER A 295 23.43 19.19 -5.28
CA SER A 295 24.82 18.74 -5.44
C SER A 295 25.60 18.68 -4.13
N GLU A 296 25.25 19.53 -3.15
CA GLU A 296 25.88 19.59 -1.83
C GLU A 296 25.28 18.60 -0.82
N CYS A 297 24.18 17.92 -1.15
CA CYS A 297 23.53 16.98 -0.24
C CYS A 297 24.40 15.73 -0.02
N GLY A 298 24.47 15.29 1.23
CA GLY A 298 24.85 13.91 1.54
C GLY A 298 23.87 12.94 0.88
N LYS A 299 24.37 11.84 0.35
CA LYS A 299 23.55 10.82 -0.33
C LYS A 299 23.63 9.52 0.44
N ALA A 300 22.48 8.94 0.75
CA ALA A 300 22.35 7.62 1.34
C ALA A 300 21.20 6.89 0.66
N THR A 301 21.10 5.58 0.90
CA THR A 301 20.08 4.74 0.25
C THR A 301 19.62 3.68 1.23
N PHE A 302 18.37 3.28 1.12
CA PHE A 302 17.86 2.12 1.84
C PHE A 302 18.23 0.80 1.14
N PRO A 303 18.24 -0.35 1.87
CA PRO A 303 18.46 -1.66 1.26
C PRO A 303 17.33 -2.02 0.29
N LYS A 304 17.69 -2.70 -0.81
CA LYS A 304 16.73 -3.30 -1.74
C LYS A 304 16.03 -4.51 -1.11
N GLY A 305 14.89 -4.91 -1.69
CA GLY A 305 14.15 -6.12 -1.29
C GLY A 305 13.19 -5.93 -0.11
N ILE A 306 13.06 -4.70 0.39
CA ILE A 306 12.10 -4.31 1.42
C ILE A 306 11.06 -3.38 0.77
N ASN A 307 9.79 -3.55 1.12
CA ASN A 307 8.74 -2.64 0.65
C ASN A 307 8.61 -1.43 1.59
N TYR A 308 8.90 -0.23 1.08
CA TYR A 308 8.78 1.02 1.85
C TYR A 308 7.45 1.70 1.55
N VAL A 309 6.48 1.47 2.44
CA VAL A 309 5.09 1.91 2.30
C VAL A 309 4.95 3.36 2.76
N LEU A 310 5.50 4.27 1.96
CA LEU A 310 5.47 5.71 2.23
C LEU A 310 5.41 6.53 0.93
N SER A 311 4.74 7.67 1.00
CA SER A 311 4.65 8.64 -0.09
C SER A 311 5.87 9.56 -0.05
N THR A 312 6.58 9.69 -1.18
CA THR A 312 7.72 10.60 -1.32
C THR A 312 7.30 11.89 -2.02
N PRO A 313 7.94 13.03 -1.72
CA PRO A 313 9.02 13.18 -0.74
C PRO A 313 8.51 13.29 0.72
N VAL A 314 9.37 12.94 1.67
CA VAL A 314 9.18 13.30 3.09
C VAL A 314 10.39 14.07 3.56
N LEU A 315 10.15 15.26 4.12
CA LEU A 315 11.17 16.14 4.69
C LEU A 315 11.11 16.07 6.21
N LEU A 316 12.24 15.76 6.83
CA LEU A 316 12.46 15.88 8.26
C LEU A 316 13.49 16.97 8.57
N THR A 317 13.29 17.64 9.69
CA THR A 317 14.32 18.45 10.36
C THR A 317 14.63 17.82 11.69
N VAL A 318 15.92 17.56 11.94
CA VAL A 318 16.42 16.86 13.10
C VAL A 318 17.45 17.74 13.80
N GLU A 319 17.42 17.77 15.12
CA GLU A 319 18.34 18.54 15.95
C GLU A 319 18.79 17.66 17.11
N ASP A 320 20.09 17.40 17.22
CA ASP A 320 20.71 16.53 18.23
C ASP A 320 20.05 15.13 18.32
N GLY A 321 19.72 14.59 17.15
CA GLY A 321 19.07 13.28 16.99
C GLY A 321 17.57 13.28 17.26
N VAL A 322 16.93 14.42 17.58
CA VAL A 322 15.48 14.52 17.81
C VAL A 322 14.79 15.12 16.58
N VAL A 323 13.71 14.48 16.11
CA VAL A 323 12.91 15.00 15.00
C VAL A 323 12.08 16.19 15.49
N ILE A 324 12.37 17.39 14.99
CA ILE A 324 11.69 18.63 15.40
C ILE A 324 10.72 19.16 14.34
N GLY A 325 10.95 18.82 13.07
CA GLY A 325 10.09 19.17 11.95
C GLY A 325 9.80 17.97 11.06
N VAL A 326 8.57 17.88 10.57
CA VAL A 326 8.10 16.87 9.62
C VAL A 326 7.23 17.55 8.58
N CYS A 327 7.41 17.18 7.32
CA CYS A 327 6.54 17.56 6.21
C CYS A 327 6.38 16.36 5.27
N THR A 328 5.15 15.87 5.16
CA THR A 328 4.76 14.79 4.24
C THR A 328 3.96 15.30 3.03
N ASN A 329 3.79 16.63 2.89
CA ASN A 329 3.14 17.27 1.77
C ASN A 329 4.03 18.40 1.24
N SER A 330 4.89 18.08 0.26
CA SER A 330 5.85 19.02 -0.32
C SER A 330 5.23 20.10 -1.21
N GLU A 331 3.98 19.91 -1.65
CA GLU A 331 3.27 20.89 -2.48
C GLU A 331 2.80 22.10 -1.66
N ASP A 332 2.62 21.94 -0.36
CA ASP A 332 2.32 23.05 0.55
C ASP A 332 3.62 23.71 1.01
N ALA A 333 4.00 24.79 0.32
CA ALA A 333 5.17 25.59 0.65
C ALA A 333 5.18 26.11 2.11
N THR A 334 4.00 26.29 2.73
CA THR A 334 3.91 26.71 4.13
C THR A 334 4.35 25.59 5.06
N LEU A 335 3.91 24.35 4.80
CA LEU A 335 4.31 23.18 5.57
C LEU A 335 5.80 22.86 5.39
N VAL A 336 6.32 22.98 4.16
CA VAL A 336 7.76 22.80 3.90
C VAL A 336 8.58 23.80 4.71
N ARG A 337 8.24 25.09 4.63
CA ARG A 337 8.94 26.14 5.40
C ARG A 337 8.79 25.95 6.91
N ALA A 338 7.63 25.49 7.38
CA ALA A 338 7.42 25.19 8.79
C ALA A 338 8.31 24.04 9.27
N ALA A 339 8.48 22.99 8.48
CA ALA A 339 9.39 21.89 8.79
C ALA A 339 10.86 22.35 8.76
N LEU A 340 11.29 23.08 7.73
CA LEU A 340 12.66 23.60 7.63
C LEU A 340 13.03 24.53 8.78
N ASN A 341 12.09 25.40 9.20
CA ASN A 341 12.31 26.38 10.26
C ASN A 341 11.92 25.90 11.66
N ALA A 342 11.51 24.63 11.80
CA ALA A 342 11.14 24.07 13.09
C ALA A 342 12.28 24.26 14.10
N LYS A 343 11.94 24.60 15.34
CA LYS A 343 12.92 24.76 16.43
C LYS A 343 12.64 23.71 17.48
N GLY A 344 13.70 23.09 18.03
CA GLY A 344 13.56 22.27 19.22
C GLY A 344 12.92 23.09 20.35
N LYS A 345 12.09 22.46 21.17
CA LYS A 345 11.76 23.07 22.46
C LYS A 345 13.06 23.16 23.23
N VAL A 346 13.53 24.37 23.50
CA VAL A 346 14.55 24.60 24.53
C VAL A 346 13.94 24.04 25.81
N ASN A 347 14.40 22.88 26.27
CA ASN A 347 14.07 22.43 27.61
C ASN A 347 14.60 23.51 28.56
N PRO A 348 13.75 24.18 29.36
CA PRO A 348 14.21 25.14 30.35
C PRO A 348 15.10 24.48 31.40
#